data_AF-A0A4R3QAL5-F1
#
_entry.id   AF-A0A4R3QAL5-F1
#
_cell.length_a   1.000
_cell.length_b   1.000
_cell.length_c   1.000
_cell.angle_alpha   90.00
_cell.angle_beta   90.00
_cell.angle_gamma   90.00
#
_symmetry.space_group_name_H-M   'P 1'
#
loop_
_entity.id
_entity.type
_entity.pdbx_description
1 polymer ?
#
loop_
_entity_poly.entity_id
_entity_poly.type
_entity_poly.pdbx_seq_one_letter_code
_entity_poly.pdbx_strand_id
1 'polypeptide(L)'
;MTANGTLMRLKDKLVRFGRDRSGVGAIEFAILFPVLVMLYIGAFEITIGLSVSKRTSRAAGSIADLITQQKDVTKSSLTEISSVAGAIFTPFDTTGMQIKVTGITIDAAANAKVLWSWANNSTTAPYAANTAVTDLPADMKKADSFLVRADLSIPYKLFAFGPDFLPGDMQELTIRRTYYYRQRQGDNVACGDC
;
A
#
# COMPACT_ATOMS: atom_id res chain seq x y z
N MET A 1 -54.07 -38.29 -45.51
CA MET A 1 -53.25 -39.08 -44.57
C MET A 1 -51.84 -38.50 -44.41
N THR A 2 -51.69 -37.22 -44.04
CA THR A 2 -50.38 -36.53 -43.94
C THR A 2 -50.06 -35.98 -42.54
N ALA A 3 -51.07 -35.83 -41.68
CA ALA A 3 -50.92 -35.24 -40.33
C ALA A 3 -50.17 -36.15 -39.32
N ASN A 4 -50.29 -37.48 -39.45
CA ASN A 4 -49.63 -38.42 -38.53
C ASN A 4 -48.10 -38.46 -38.69
N GLY A 5 -47.59 -38.25 -39.92
CA GLY A 5 -46.15 -38.26 -40.20
C GLY A 5 -45.42 -37.04 -39.64
N THR A 6 -46.07 -35.87 -39.63
CA THR A 6 -45.53 -34.64 -39.03
C THR A 6 -45.53 -34.70 -37.51
N LEU A 7 -46.58 -35.26 -36.89
CA LEU A 7 -46.69 -35.44 -35.45
C LEU A 7 -45.64 -36.43 -34.89
N MET A 8 -45.37 -37.53 -35.59
CA MET A 8 -44.29 -38.46 -35.23
C MET A 8 -42.91 -37.81 -35.33
N ARG A 9 -42.62 -37.08 -36.41
CA ARG A 9 -41.35 -36.36 -36.58
C ARG A 9 -41.12 -35.28 -35.52
N LEU A 10 -42.18 -34.61 -35.06
CA LEU A 10 -42.10 -33.63 -33.97
C LEU A 10 -41.82 -34.30 -32.63
N LYS A 11 -42.46 -35.44 -32.33
CA LYS A 11 -42.17 -36.23 -31.12
C LYS A 11 -40.71 -36.71 -31.09
N ASP A 12 -40.19 -37.22 -32.20
CA ASP A 12 -38.80 -37.68 -32.28
C ASP A 12 -37.79 -36.54 -32.08
N LYS A 13 -38.07 -35.34 -32.63
CA LYS A 13 -37.21 -34.17 -32.39
C LYS A 13 -37.23 -33.70 -30.95
N LEU A 14 -38.38 -33.73 -30.27
CA LEU A 14 -38.51 -33.36 -28.85
C LEU A 14 -37.81 -34.36 -27.92
N VAL A 15 -37.94 -35.67 -28.21
CA VAL A 15 -37.21 -36.71 -27.45
C VAL A 15 -35.70 -36.60 -27.69
N ARG A 16 -35.28 -36.28 -28.92
CA ARG A 16 -33.86 -36.04 -29.23
C ARG A 16 -33.32 -34.80 -28.52
N PHE A 17 -34.10 -33.73 -28.44
CA PHE A 17 -33.74 -32.51 -27.71
C PHE A 17 -33.65 -32.76 -26.18
N GLY A 18 -34.59 -33.52 -25.60
CA GLY A 18 -34.55 -33.89 -24.18
C GLY A 18 -33.44 -34.90 -23.82
N ARG A 19 -32.94 -35.67 -24.79
CA ARG A 19 -31.76 -36.56 -24.62
C ARG A 19 -30.44 -35.88 -24.97
N ASP A 20 -30.48 -34.64 -25.44
CA ASP A 20 -29.30 -33.90 -25.83
C ASP A 20 -28.54 -33.41 -24.58
N ARG A 21 -27.38 -34.02 -24.33
CA ARG A 21 -26.49 -33.67 -23.21
C ARG A 21 -25.41 -32.67 -23.60
N SER A 22 -25.42 -32.18 -24.84
CA SER A 22 -24.40 -31.23 -25.33
C SER A 22 -24.43 -29.88 -24.61
N GLY A 23 -25.54 -29.52 -23.94
CA GLY A 23 -25.69 -28.30 -23.15
C GLY A 23 -25.12 -28.34 -21.73
N VAL A 24 -24.71 -29.51 -21.21
CA VAL A 24 -24.19 -29.63 -19.83
C VAL A 24 -22.92 -28.78 -19.63
N GLY A 25 -22.02 -28.78 -20.61
CA GLY A 25 -20.81 -27.95 -20.57
C GLY A 25 -21.10 -26.45 -20.57
N ALA A 26 -22.22 -26.01 -21.19
CA ALA A 26 -22.62 -24.61 -21.16
C ALA A 26 -23.09 -24.18 -19.76
N ILE A 27 -23.77 -25.06 -19.03
CA ILE A 27 -24.22 -24.80 -17.65
C ILE A 27 -23.04 -24.77 -16.68
N GLU A 28 -22.11 -25.72 -16.82
CA GLU A 28 -20.87 -25.75 -16.03
C GLU A 28 -20.04 -24.48 -16.26
N PHE A 29 -19.89 -24.05 -17.52
CA PHE A 29 -19.22 -22.80 -17.85
C PHE A 29 -19.96 -21.58 -17.27
N ALA A 30 -21.29 -21.53 -17.36
CA ALA A 30 -22.07 -20.40 -16.83
C ALA A 30 -21.90 -20.22 -15.32
N ILE A 31 -21.66 -21.30 -14.56
CA ILE A 31 -21.42 -21.25 -13.12
C ILE A 31 -19.95 -20.95 -12.79
N LEU A 32 -19.01 -21.56 -13.51
CA LEU A 32 -17.58 -21.40 -13.23
C LEU A 32 -17.02 -20.06 -13.72
N PHE A 33 -17.49 -19.57 -14.86
CA PHE A 33 -16.97 -18.36 -15.50
C PHE A 33 -17.02 -17.12 -14.58
N PRO A 34 -18.14 -16.79 -13.90
CA PRO A 34 -18.19 -15.66 -12.98
C PRO A 34 -17.17 -15.77 -11.84
N VAL A 35 -16.97 -16.97 -11.30
CA VAL A 35 -16.01 -17.23 -10.21
C VAL A 35 -14.57 -17.04 -10.70
N LEU A 36 -14.25 -17.56 -11.89
CA LEU A 36 -12.92 -17.40 -12.49
C LEU A 36 -12.61 -15.94 -12.82
N VAL A 37 -13.58 -15.18 -13.32
CA VAL A 37 -13.43 -13.75 -13.59
C VAL A 37 -13.17 -12.98 -12.29
N MET A 38 -13.94 -13.24 -11.24
CA MET A 38 -13.72 -12.61 -9.93
C MET A 38 -12.34 -12.93 -9.34
N LEU A 39 -11.90 -14.18 -9.42
CA LEU A 39 -10.56 -14.57 -8.96
C LEU A 39 -9.46 -13.88 -9.76
N TYR A 40 -9.61 -13.80 -11.09
CA TYR A 40 -8.63 -13.14 -11.95
C TYR A 40 -8.53 -11.65 -11.62
N ILE A 41 -9.67 -10.95 -11.52
CA ILE A 41 -9.72 -9.53 -11.18
C ILE A 41 -9.15 -9.30 -9.78
N GLY A 42 -9.51 -10.12 -8.80
CA GLY A 42 -8.97 -10.04 -7.44
C GLY A 42 -7.46 -10.24 -7.40
N ALA A 43 -6.93 -11.21 -8.12
CA ALA A 43 -5.48 -11.44 -8.22
C ALA A 43 -4.75 -10.26 -8.89
N PHE A 44 -5.35 -9.68 -9.93
CA PHE A 44 -4.83 -8.47 -10.58
C PHE A 44 -4.76 -7.29 -9.59
N GLU A 45 -5.86 -7.00 -8.89
CA GLU A 45 -5.95 -5.90 -7.93
C GLU A 45 -4.94 -6.06 -6.77
N ILE A 46 -4.81 -7.27 -6.22
CA ILE A 46 -3.82 -7.59 -5.18
C ILE A 46 -2.40 -7.35 -5.69
N THR A 47 -2.12 -7.70 -6.95
CA THR A 47 -0.79 -7.51 -7.55
C THR A 47 -0.42 -6.02 -7.63
N ILE A 48 -1.37 -5.17 -8.01
CA ILE A 48 -1.17 -3.71 -8.05
C ILE A 48 -1.02 -3.16 -6.63
N GLY A 49 -1.92 -3.51 -5.70
CA GLY A 49 -1.83 -3.08 -4.29
C GLY A 49 -0.51 -3.49 -3.63
N LEU A 50 -0.01 -4.70 -3.89
CA LEU A 50 1.30 -5.14 -3.42
C LEU A 50 2.44 -4.34 -4.05
N SER A 51 2.32 -3.97 -5.34
CA SER A 51 3.29 -3.14 -6.04
C SER A 51 3.39 -1.75 -5.40
N VAL A 52 2.25 -1.13 -5.06
CA VAL A 52 2.19 0.14 -4.32
C VAL A 52 2.78 -0.02 -2.91
N SER A 53 2.46 -1.09 -2.20
CA SER A 53 3.07 -1.39 -0.88
C SER A 53 4.59 -1.54 -0.93
N LYS A 54 5.13 -2.22 -1.96
CA LYS A 54 6.58 -2.34 -2.17
C LYS A 54 7.23 -1.00 -2.50
N ARG A 55 6.55 -0.12 -3.24
CA ARG A 55 7.03 1.23 -3.54
C ARG A 55 7.00 2.13 -2.31
N THR A 56 5.93 2.08 -1.52
CA THR A 56 5.80 2.74 -0.21
C THR A 56 6.97 2.39 0.70
N SER A 57 7.29 1.10 0.78
CA SER A 57 8.40 0.58 1.58
C SER A 57 9.76 1.08 1.09
N ARG A 58 9.99 1.02 -0.23
CA ARG A 58 11.22 1.53 -0.85
C ARG A 58 11.38 3.03 -0.66
N ALA A 59 10.32 3.81 -0.84
CA ALA A 59 10.35 5.26 -0.64
C ALA A 59 10.63 5.64 0.81
N ALA A 60 9.95 5.04 1.79
CA ALA A 60 10.23 5.28 3.20
C ALA A 60 11.68 4.94 3.57
N GLY A 61 12.19 3.80 3.09
CA GLY A 61 13.58 3.40 3.29
C GLY A 61 14.58 4.36 2.64
N SER A 62 14.36 4.76 1.38
CA SER A 62 15.22 5.72 0.67
C SER A 62 15.24 7.10 1.33
N ILE A 63 14.10 7.60 1.80
CA ILE A 63 14.03 8.88 2.53
C ILE A 63 14.84 8.80 3.82
N ALA A 64 14.62 7.76 4.64
CA ALA A 64 15.37 7.57 5.88
C ALA A 64 16.87 7.46 5.60
N ASP A 65 17.26 6.68 4.58
CA ASP A 65 18.65 6.49 4.22
C ASP A 65 19.33 7.80 3.79
N LEU A 66 18.69 8.60 2.94
CA LEU A 66 19.21 9.91 2.50
C LEU A 66 19.39 10.88 3.69
N ILE A 67 18.46 10.88 4.64
CA ILE A 67 18.54 11.73 5.84
C ILE A 67 19.69 11.28 6.74
N THR A 68 19.88 9.97 6.93
CA THR A 68 20.96 9.44 7.79
C THR A 68 22.38 9.71 7.29
N GLN A 69 22.52 10.16 6.04
CA GLN A 69 23.80 10.56 5.45
C GLN A 69 24.10 12.05 5.64
N GLN A 70 23.12 12.85 6.05
CA GLN A 70 23.29 14.27 6.35
C GLN A 70 23.84 14.47 7.76
N LYS A 71 24.57 15.59 7.96
CA LYS A 71 24.98 16.02 9.30
C LYS A 71 23.88 16.82 10.00
N ASP A 72 23.18 17.64 9.22
CA ASP A 72 22.11 18.50 9.65
C ASP A 72 21.05 18.59 8.54
N VAL A 73 19.81 18.84 8.92
CA VAL A 73 18.68 19.00 8.01
C VAL A 73 17.86 20.24 8.37
N THR A 74 17.13 20.74 7.39
CA THR A 74 16.11 21.79 7.57
C THR A 74 14.77 21.30 7.01
N LYS A 75 13.68 21.99 7.31
CA LYS A 75 12.36 21.71 6.70
C LYS A 75 12.41 21.76 5.18
N SER A 76 13.20 22.67 4.61
CA SER A 76 13.42 22.76 3.17
C SER A 76 14.11 21.51 2.63
N SER A 77 15.21 21.10 3.25
CA SER A 77 15.96 19.88 2.88
C SER A 77 15.10 18.62 3.01
N LEU A 78 14.28 18.51 4.07
CA LEU A 78 13.36 17.39 4.25
C LEU A 78 12.28 17.35 3.17
N THR A 79 11.79 18.51 2.74
CA THR A 79 10.84 18.63 1.63
C THR A 79 11.49 18.16 0.33
N GLU A 80 12.72 18.60 0.04
CA GLU A 80 13.46 18.20 -1.15
C GLU A 80 13.76 16.69 -1.15
N ILE A 81 14.25 16.13 -0.06
CA ILE A 81 14.49 14.68 0.06
C ILE A 81 13.18 13.90 -0.11
N SER A 82 12.07 14.40 0.44
CA SER A 82 10.76 13.73 0.32
C SER A 82 10.25 13.66 -1.13
N SER A 83 10.71 14.56 -2.02
CA SER A 83 10.34 14.55 -3.44
C SER A 83 10.79 13.28 -4.17
N VAL A 84 11.82 12.58 -3.67
CA VAL A 84 12.28 11.28 -4.20
C VAL A 84 11.16 10.23 -4.16
N ALA A 85 10.23 10.33 -3.20
CA ALA A 85 9.07 9.44 -3.14
C ALA A 85 8.25 9.51 -4.44
N GLY A 86 8.06 10.71 -5.00
CA GLY A 86 7.33 10.89 -6.26
C GLY A 86 7.93 10.07 -7.40
N ALA A 87 9.26 10.15 -7.55
CA ALA A 87 9.98 9.39 -8.57
C ALA A 87 9.89 7.87 -8.36
N ILE A 88 9.93 7.40 -7.12
CA ILE A 88 9.79 5.97 -6.78
C ILE A 88 8.37 5.47 -7.07
N PHE A 89 7.37 6.33 -6.96
CA PHE A 89 5.98 5.94 -7.19
C PHE A 89 5.59 5.93 -8.66
N THR A 90 6.30 6.61 -9.56
CA THR A 90 6.03 6.58 -11.01
C THR A 90 5.80 5.15 -11.54
N PRO A 91 4.70 4.89 -12.28
CA PRO A 91 3.70 5.82 -12.81
C PRO A 91 2.45 6.04 -11.92
N PHE A 92 2.48 5.62 -10.65
CA PHE A 92 1.34 5.78 -9.75
C PHE A 92 1.21 7.22 -9.24
N ASP A 93 -0.02 7.67 -9.10
CA ASP A 93 -0.32 8.96 -8.46
C ASP A 93 0.10 8.96 -6.99
N THR A 94 0.50 10.13 -6.51
CA THR A 94 0.95 10.38 -5.13
C THR A 94 0.06 11.36 -4.39
N THR A 95 -1.11 11.70 -4.95
CA THR A 95 -2.13 12.52 -4.28
C THR A 95 -2.46 11.95 -2.90
N GLY A 96 -2.40 12.79 -1.88
CA GLY A 96 -2.67 12.39 -0.50
C GLY A 96 -1.53 11.62 0.18
N MET A 97 -0.35 11.49 -0.44
CA MET A 97 0.82 10.92 0.21
C MET A 97 1.25 11.77 1.41
N GLN A 98 1.35 11.12 2.56
CA GLN A 98 1.82 11.71 3.81
C GLN A 98 3.15 11.06 4.20
N ILE A 99 4.13 11.89 4.48
CA ILE A 99 5.47 11.50 4.91
C ILE A 99 5.70 12.18 6.25
N LYS A 100 6.03 11.39 7.27
CA LYS A 100 6.51 11.89 8.56
C LYS A 100 7.90 11.36 8.81
N VAL A 101 8.77 12.24 9.27
CA VAL A 101 10.15 11.92 9.61
C VAL A 101 10.35 12.27 11.08
N THR A 102 10.96 11.37 11.83
CA THR A 102 11.30 11.60 13.24
C THR A 102 12.76 11.27 13.47
N GLY A 103 13.52 12.24 13.98
CA GLY A 103 14.84 12.00 14.55
C GLY A 103 14.69 11.52 15.99
N ILE A 104 15.24 10.35 16.30
CA ILE A 104 15.11 9.69 17.61
C ILE A 104 16.51 9.52 18.18
N THR A 105 16.74 10.09 19.36
CA THR A 105 17.96 9.88 20.13
C THR A 105 17.73 8.82 21.21
N ILE A 106 18.72 7.96 21.44
CA ILE A 106 18.71 6.93 22.46
C ILE A 106 19.83 7.23 23.44
N ASP A 107 19.48 7.48 24.70
CA ASP A 107 20.46 7.79 25.75
C ASP A 107 21.26 6.55 26.21
N ALA A 108 22.26 6.76 27.06
CA ALA A 108 23.10 5.72 27.63
C ALA A 108 22.31 4.63 28.41
N ALA A 109 21.12 4.98 28.91
CA ALA A 109 20.21 4.06 29.59
C ALA A 109 19.21 3.39 28.63
N ALA A 110 19.45 3.48 27.32
CA ALA A 110 18.62 2.93 26.25
C ALA A 110 17.19 3.50 26.18
N ASN A 111 16.96 4.72 26.68
CA ASN A 111 15.67 5.40 26.53
C ASN A 111 15.63 6.18 25.22
N ALA A 112 14.69 5.83 24.35
CA ALA A 112 14.45 6.50 23.09
C ALA A 112 13.58 7.75 23.29
N LYS A 113 14.00 8.90 22.77
CA LYS A 113 13.27 10.17 22.81
C LYS A 113 13.27 10.83 21.44
N VAL A 114 12.19 11.55 21.13
CA VAL A 114 12.11 12.39 19.94
C VAL A 114 13.06 13.57 20.09
N LEU A 115 14.04 13.69 19.18
CA LEU A 115 14.88 14.87 19.08
C LEU A 115 14.16 15.96 18.28
N TRP A 116 13.60 15.59 17.13
CA TRP A 116 12.80 16.45 16.26
C TRP A 116 11.85 15.61 15.42
N SER A 117 10.81 16.23 14.89
CA SER A 117 9.94 15.57 13.92
C SER A 117 9.39 16.55 12.89
N TRP A 118 9.08 16.03 11.71
CA TRP A 118 8.59 16.80 10.58
C TRP A 118 7.56 15.99 9.79
N ALA A 119 6.63 16.67 9.13
CA ALA A 119 5.69 16.06 8.21
C ALA A 119 5.50 16.93 6.98
N ASN A 120 5.33 16.31 5.81
CA ASN A 120 5.16 17.03 4.54
C ASN A 120 3.83 17.79 4.43
N ASN A 121 2.83 17.40 5.20
CA ASN A 121 1.46 17.90 5.12
C ASN A 121 1.05 18.77 6.34
N SER A 122 2.01 19.17 7.17
CA SER A 122 1.77 19.96 8.38
C SER A 122 2.90 20.95 8.62
N THR A 123 2.55 22.17 9.04
CA THR A 123 3.53 23.16 9.50
C THR A 123 4.00 22.90 10.93
N THR A 124 3.23 22.13 11.70
CA THR A 124 3.55 21.71 13.06
C THR A 124 4.21 20.34 13.07
N ALA A 125 5.21 20.17 13.94
CA ALA A 125 5.87 18.89 14.17
C ALA A 125 4.87 17.84 14.67
N PRO A 126 4.81 16.63 14.06
CA PRO A 126 3.84 15.60 14.44
C PRO A 126 4.08 15.01 15.84
N TYR A 127 5.30 15.11 16.36
CA TYR A 127 5.69 14.65 17.70
C TYR A 127 6.49 15.75 18.41
N ALA A 128 6.15 16.02 19.67
CA ALA A 128 6.86 17.00 20.47
C ALA A 128 8.27 16.50 20.84
N ALA A 129 9.25 17.41 20.84
CA ALA A 129 10.61 17.12 21.28
C ALA A 129 10.64 16.61 22.73
N ASN A 130 11.61 15.77 23.06
CA ASN A 130 11.80 15.09 24.34
C ASN A 130 10.69 14.11 24.76
N THR A 131 9.70 13.86 23.90
CA THR A 131 8.68 12.82 24.14
C THR A 131 9.32 11.43 24.05
N ALA A 132 9.00 10.54 24.97
CA ALA A 132 9.47 9.16 24.95
C ALA A 132 8.88 8.37 23.77
N VAL A 133 9.71 7.57 23.10
CA VAL A 133 9.31 6.68 22.00
C VAL A 133 9.21 5.25 22.53
N THR A 134 7.99 4.75 22.68
CA THR A 134 7.73 3.44 23.30
C THR A 134 7.62 2.29 22.31
N ASP A 135 7.34 2.59 21.04
CA ASP A 135 7.04 1.64 19.95
C ASP A 135 8.29 1.14 19.19
N LEU A 136 9.49 1.44 19.70
CA LEU A 136 10.73 1.02 19.07
C LEU A 136 11.06 -0.46 19.39
N PRO A 137 11.35 -1.31 18.39
CA PRO A 137 11.77 -2.70 18.62
C PRO A 137 13.01 -2.79 19.52
N ALA A 138 13.06 -3.81 20.38
CA ALA A 138 14.14 -3.97 21.38
C ALA A 138 15.54 -3.97 20.74
N ASP A 139 15.69 -4.65 19.60
CA ASP A 139 16.97 -4.74 18.88
C ASP A 139 17.49 -3.40 18.35
N MET A 140 16.62 -2.38 18.25
CA MET A 140 17.00 -1.04 17.80
C MET A 140 17.36 -0.11 18.96
N LYS A 141 17.07 -0.47 20.21
CA LYS A 141 17.37 0.31 21.43
C LYS A 141 18.83 0.15 21.87
N LYS A 142 19.78 0.48 20.99
CA LYS A 142 21.20 0.51 21.36
C LYS A 142 21.52 1.86 22.01
N ALA A 143 22.11 1.81 23.20
CA ALA A 143 22.58 2.97 23.94
C ALA A 143 23.48 3.86 23.08
N ASP A 144 23.41 5.17 23.36
CA ASP A 144 24.21 6.22 22.71
C ASP A 144 24.12 6.15 21.18
N SER A 145 22.89 6.09 20.65
CA SER A 145 22.69 6.03 19.21
C SER A 145 21.51 6.84 18.71
N PHE A 146 21.58 7.19 17.43
CA PHE A 146 20.55 7.97 16.75
C PHE A 146 19.89 7.16 15.64
N LEU A 147 18.57 7.31 15.53
CA LEU A 147 17.73 6.67 14.54
C LEU A 147 16.89 7.70 13.81
N VAL A 148 16.70 7.49 12.52
CA VAL A 148 15.72 8.19 11.71
C VAL A 148 14.57 7.23 11.44
N ARG A 149 13.37 7.61 11.88
CA ARG A 149 12.11 6.95 11.52
C ARG A 149 11.46 7.70 10.37
N ALA A 150 11.18 7.01 9.28
CA ALA A 150 10.35 7.51 8.18
C ALA A 150 9.04 6.72 8.13
N ASP A 151 7.92 7.41 8.36
CA ASP A 151 6.57 6.90 8.20
C ASP A 151 5.98 7.44 6.91
N LEU A 152 5.65 6.55 5.97
CA LEU A 152 5.00 6.91 4.71
C LEU A 152 3.61 6.26 4.65
N SER A 153 2.61 7.08 4.36
CA SER A 153 1.20 6.70 4.24
C SER A 153 0.67 7.20 2.90
N ILE A 154 0.08 6.32 2.09
CA ILE A 154 -0.52 6.70 0.82
C ILE A 154 -1.90 6.06 0.66
N PRO A 155 -2.92 6.82 0.24
CA PRO A 155 -4.21 6.24 -0.12
C PRO A 155 -4.10 5.46 -1.44
N TYR A 156 -4.56 4.22 -1.45
CA TYR A 156 -4.66 3.39 -2.65
C TYR A 156 -6.13 3.14 -2.97
N LYS A 157 -6.56 3.58 -4.16
CA LYS A 157 -7.94 3.36 -4.64
C LYS A 157 -8.00 2.05 -5.43
N LEU A 158 -8.95 1.20 -5.09
CA LEU A 158 -9.19 -0.06 -5.78
C LEU A 158 -9.68 0.23 -7.20
N PHE A 159 -8.91 -0.17 -8.20
CA PHE A 159 -9.23 0.14 -9.59
C PHE A 159 -10.37 -0.74 -10.12
N ALA A 160 -10.32 -2.04 -9.82
CA ALA A 160 -11.27 -3.01 -10.37
C ALA A 160 -12.63 -3.04 -9.65
N PHE A 161 -12.72 -2.47 -8.46
CA PHE A 161 -13.93 -2.49 -7.62
C PHE A 161 -14.46 -1.07 -7.41
N GLY A 162 -14.92 -0.46 -8.51
CA GLY A 162 -15.44 0.90 -8.54
C GLY A 162 -16.78 1.10 -7.81
N PRO A 163 -17.40 2.29 -7.93
CA PRO A 163 -18.62 2.69 -7.22
C PRO A 163 -19.85 1.84 -7.47
N ASP A 164 -19.90 1.16 -8.62
CA ASP A 164 -20.99 0.24 -8.93
C ASP A 164 -20.87 -1.10 -8.20
N PHE A 165 -19.70 -1.42 -7.63
CA PHE A 165 -19.44 -2.70 -6.94
C PHE A 165 -19.22 -2.55 -5.43
N LEU A 166 -18.49 -1.53 -4.97
CA LEU A 166 -18.26 -1.26 -3.55
C LEU A 166 -18.80 0.12 -3.16
N PRO A 167 -19.45 0.27 -1.99
CA PRO A 167 -19.80 1.58 -1.44
C PRO A 167 -18.52 2.41 -1.18
N GLY A 168 -18.62 3.73 -1.34
CA GLY A 168 -17.48 4.66 -1.46
C GLY A 168 -16.38 4.53 -0.40
N ASP A 169 -16.74 4.28 0.86
CA ASP A 169 -15.78 4.14 1.96
C ASP A 169 -14.93 2.86 1.91
N MET A 170 -15.32 1.87 1.08
CA MET A 170 -14.61 0.60 0.91
C MET A 170 -13.68 0.59 -0.31
N GLN A 171 -13.60 1.70 -1.06
CA GLN A 171 -12.79 1.80 -2.27
C GLN A 171 -11.36 2.27 -2.01
N GLU A 172 -11.08 2.79 -0.81
CA GLU A 172 -9.78 3.35 -0.47
C GLU A 172 -9.13 2.58 0.67
N LEU A 173 -7.93 2.07 0.40
CA LEU A 173 -7.08 1.42 1.38
C LEU A 173 -5.84 2.28 1.62
N THR A 174 -5.69 2.82 2.83
CA THR A 174 -4.45 3.53 3.18
C THR A 174 -3.33 2.54 3.46
N ILE A 175 -2.30 2.55 2.61
CA ILE A 175 -1.10 1.75 2.78
C ILE A 175 -0.09 2.54 3.61
N ARG A 176 0.32 1.98 4.76
CA ARG A 176 1.30 2.60 5.67
C ARG A 176 2.54 1.73 5.83
N ARG A 177 3.72 2.36 5.80
CA ARG A 177 5.01 1.72 6.04
C ARG A 177 5.89 2.62 6.91
N THR A 178 6.52 2.00 7.89
CA THR A 178 7.48 2.63 8.79
C THR A 178 8.84 1.98 8.58
N TYR A 179 9.87 2.79 8.36
CA TYR A 179 11.25 2.35 8.27
C TYR A 179 12.12 3.08 9.28
N TYR A 180 13.08 2.35 9.83
CA TYR A 180 14.05 2.85 10.78
C TYR A 180 15.44 2.65 10.21
N TYR A 181 16.23 3.72 10.15
CA TYR A 181 17.64 3.65 9.80
C TYR A 181 18.49 4.23 10.91
N ARG A 182 19.64 3.62 11.15
CA ARG A 182 20.68 4.21 11.98
C ARG A 182 21.39 5.28 11.18
N GLN A 183 21.87 6.29 11.88
CA GLN A 183 22.76 7.25 11.25
C GLN A 183 23.97 6.58 10.60
N ARG A 184 24.32 7.04 9.39
CA ARG A 184 25.47 6.53 8.64
C ARG A 184 26.71 7.41 8.80
N GLN A 185 26.53 8.72 9.03
CA GLN A 185 27.64 9.66 9.21
C GLN A 185 27.40 10.57 10.42
N GLY A 186 28.30 10.55 11.41
CA GLY A 186 28.19 11.36 12.63
C GLY A 186 27.36 10.70 13.74
N ASP A 187 27.17 11.45 14.83
CA ASP A 187 26.54 10.94 16.06
C ASP A 187 25.04 11.24 16.17
N ASN A 188 24.59 12.37 15.60
CA ASN A 188 23.18 12.71 15.42
C ASN A 188 22.95 13.47 14.11
N VAL A 189 21.71 13.50 13.63
CA VAL A 189 21.28 14.41 12.57
C VAL A 189 20.44 15.50 13.24
N ALA A 190 20.97 16.71 13.34
CA ALA A 190 20.24 17.83 13.93
C ALA A 190 19.24 18.42 12.92
N CYS A 191 18.06 18.86 13.37
CA CYS A 191 17.21 19.74 12.57
C CYS A 191 17.18 21.13 13.19
N GLY A 192 17.49 22.16 12.39
CA GLY A 192 17.61 23.54 12.87
C GLY A 192 16.29 24.30 12.99
N ASP A 193 15.28 23.92 12.21
CA ASP A 193 13.99 24.61 12.10
C ASP A 193 12.78 23.66 12.20
N CYS A 194 13.01 22.39 12.56
CA CYS A 194 12.01 21.44 13.04
C CYS A 194 11.86 21.57 14.56
#